data_AF-A0A434TA74-F1
#
_entry.id   AF-A0A434TA74-F1
#
_cell.length_a   1.000
_cell.length_b   1.000
_cell.length_c   1.000
_cell.angle_alpha   90.00
_cell.angle_beta   90.00
_cell.angle_gamma   90.00
#
_symmetry.space_group_name_H-M   'P 1'
#
loop_
_entity.id
_entity.type
_entity.pdbx_description
1 polymer ?
#
loop_
_entity_poly.entity_id
_entity_poly.type
_entity_poly.pdbx_seq_one_letter_code
_entity_poly.pdbx_strand_id
1 'polypeptide(L)'
;ASAVALITAPDAQSEETKPAMTAATKAAVKPERSGLLPIDGLNYYYAIYGKGEPLLLLHGGLGSTDMFAPVLPQFAAHRTVIAVDLQGHGRTALGERPFSVEAMGDDMAAIVKALGYDQVDVMGYSL
;
A
#
# COMPACT_ATOMS: atom_id res chain seq x y z
N ALA A 1 -65.16 20.11 -20.28
CA ALA A 1 -63.97 19.62 -21.02
C ALA A 1 -62.75 20.28 -20.38
N SER A 2 -61.72 19.63 -19.90
CA SER A 2 -61.29 18.23 -19.94
C SER A 2 -60.46 17.95 -18.69
N ALA A 3 -60.54 16.72 -18.18
CA ALA A 3 -59.69 16.20 -17.13
C ALA A 3 -58.32 15.80 -17.68
N VAL A 4 -57.25 15.95 -16.89
CA VAL A 4 -55.98 15.26 -17.12
C VAL A 4 -55.63 14.53 -15.84
N ALA A 5 -55.67 13.20 -15.93
CA ALA A 5 -55.32 12.27 -14.85
C ALA A 5 -53.81 12.13 -14.76
N LEU A 6 -53.30 12.10 -13.51
CA LEU A 6 -51.94 11.69 -13.20
C LEU A 6 -51.74 10.23 -13.59
N ILE A 7 -50.61 9.93 -14.24
CA ILE A 7 -50.06 8.58 -14.33
C ILE A 7 -48.74 8.59 -13.58
N THR A 8 -48.76 8.00 -12.38
CA THR A 8 -47.58 7.67 -11.59
C THR A 8 -46.97 6.38 -12.15
N ALA A 9 -45.69 6.40 -12.52
CA ALA A 9 -44.93 5.18 -12.80
C ALA A 9 -44.54 4.48 -11.49
N PRO A 10 -44.50 3.13 -11.43
CA PRO A 10 -44.06 2.41 -10.24
C PRO A 10 -42.53 2.43 -10.09
N ASP A 11 -42.07 2.51 -8.85
CA ASP A 11 -40.68 2.39 -8.43
C ASP A 11 -40.02 1.12 -8.97
N ALA A 12 -39.02 1.27 -9.83
CA ALA A 12 -38.11 0.20 -10.19
C ALA A 12 -36.95 0.21 -9.18
N GLN A 13 -37.04 -0.61 -8.15
CA GLN A 13 -35.93 -0.91 -7.26
C GLN A 13 -34.87 -1.69 -8.04
N SER A 14 -33.74 -1.05 -8.34
CA SER A 14 -32.53 -1.74 -8.77
C SER A 14 -31.80 -2.27 -7.53
N GLU A 15 -31.94 -3.56 -7.23
CA GLU A 15 -31.05 -4.23 -6.29
C GLU A 15 -29.64 -4.29 -6.91
N GLU A 16 -28.79 -3.40 -6.43
CA GLU A 16 -27.36 -3.39 -6.71
C GLU A 16 -26.75 -4.62 -6.02
N THR A 17 -26.60 -5.72 -6.77
CA THR A 17 -25.96 -6.93 -6.27
C THR A 17 -24.47 -6.64 -6.13
N LYS A 18 -24.09 -6.19 -4.94
CA LYS A 18 -22.69 -6.02 -4.51
C LYS A 18 -22.01 -7.39 -4.64
N PRO A 19 -20.96 -7.55 -5.46
CA PRO A 19 -20.20 -8.79 -5.43
C PRO A 19 -19.62 -8.92 -4.03
N ALA A 20 -20.00 -9.98 -3.32
CA ALA A 20 -19.35 -10.34 -2.07
C ALA A 20 -17.88 -10.64 -2.39
N MET A 21 -16.99 -9.70 -2.10
CA MET A 21 -15.58 -10.00 -1.94
C MET A 21 -15.48 -10.94 -0.73
N THR A 22 -15.46 -12.24 -1.00
CA THR A 22 -15.12 -13.28 -0.03
C THR A 22 -13.62 -13.19 0.25
N ALA A 23 -13.20 -12.17 0.99
CA ALA A 23 -11.88 -12.13 1.58
C ALA A 23 -11.90 -13.02 2.82
N ALA A 24 -11.53 -14.28 2.67
CA ALA A 24 -11.10 -15.08 3.79
C ALA A 24 -9.88 -14.38 4.41
N THR A 25 -10.06 -13.75 5.57
CA THR A 25 -8.97 -13.13 6.33
C THR A 25 -8.00 -14.21 6.79
N LYS A 26 -6.98 -14.48 5.98
CA LYS A 26 -5.80 -15.20 6.43
C LYS A 26 -5.10 -14.33 7.47
N ALA A 27 -4.65 -14.94 8.58
CA ALA A 27 -4.02 -14.22 9.70
C ALA A 27 -2.92 -13.26 9.21
N ALA A 28 -2.84 -12.07 9.83
CA ALA A 28 -1.86 -11.05 9.51
C ALA A 28 -0.43 -11.62 9.60
N VAL A 29 0.36 -11.47 8.53
CA VAL A 29 1.77 -11.89 8.53
C VAL A 29 2.54 -10.93 9.42
N LYS A 30 3.25 -11.47 10.42
CA LYS A 30 4.16 -10.67 11.24
C LYS A 30 5.47 -10.43 10.49
N PRO A 31 6.08 -9.24 10.60
CA PRO A 31 7.38 -9.00 10.00
C PRO A 31 8.46 -9.79 10.74
N GLU A 32 9.40 -10.34 9.97
CA GLU A 32 10.63 -10.97 10.48
C GLU A 32 11.57 -9.91 11.06
N ARG A 33 11.56 -8.71 10.47
CA ARG A 33 12.32 -7.55 10.90
C ARG A 33 11.53 -6.29 10.56
N SER A 34 11.49 -5.32 11.46
CA SER A 34 10.96 -3.98 11.17
C SER A 34 11.67 -2.95 12.02
N GLY A 35 11.57 -1.68 11.65
CA GLY A 35 12.15 -0.59 12.41
C GLY A 35 12.13 0.71 11.64
N LEU A 36 12.80 1.71 12.21
CA LEU A 36 13.08 2.98 11.56
C LEU A 36 14.50 2.95 11.00
N LEU A 37 14.66 3.46 9.78
CA LEU A 37 15.95 3.57 9.12
C LEU A 37 16.22 5.04 8.77
N PRO A 38 17.30 5.65 9.30
CA PRO A 38 17.64 7.04 9.02
C PRO A 38 18.22 7.16 7.60
N ILE A 39 17.55 7.90 6.72
CA ILE A 39 17.94 8.16 5.33
C ILE A 39 17.60 9.61 5.01
N ASP A 40 18.60 10.36 4.53
CA ASP A 40 18.47 11.77 4.10
C ASP A 40 17.66 12.67 5.05
N GLY A 41 17.92 12.54 6.36
CA GLY A 41 17.25 13.36 7.39
C GLY A 41 15.84 12.90 7.77
N LEU A 42 15.34 11.79 7.21
CA LEU A 42 14.08 11.16 7.58
C LEU A 42 14.32 9.79 8.24
N ASN A 43 13.39 9.37 9.09
CA ASN A 43 13.39 8.03 9.68
C ASN A 43 12.30 7.21 9.01
N TYR A 44 12.66 6.45 7.98
CA TYR A 44 11.71 5.62 7.23
C TYR A 44 11.35 4.37 8.01
N TYR A 45 10.06 4.16 8.23
CA TYR A 45 9.59 2.87 8.68
C TYR A 45 9.69 1.85 7.56
N TYR A 46 10.28 0.70 7.88
CA TYR A 46 10.30 -0.47 7.02
C TYR A 46 9.87 -1.72 7.78
N ALA A 47 9.36 -2.69 7.04
CA ALA A 47 9.07 -4.04 7.51
C ALA A 47 9.45 -5.07 6.45
N ILE A 48 10.08 -6.16 6.89
CA ILE A 48 10.54 -7.27 6.06
C ILE A 48 9.73 -8.51 6.42
N TYR A 49 9.21 -9.18 5.39
CA TYR A 49 8.41 -10.39 5.53
C TYR A 49 8.95 -11.49 4.61
N GLY A 50 8.81 -12.74 5.03
CA GLY A 50 9.14 -13.88 4.18
C GLY A 50 10.64 -14.02 3.88
N LYS A 51 10.94 -14.88 2.90
CA LYS A 51 12.29 -15.22 2.45
C LYS A 51 12.25 -15.52 0.95
N GLY A 52 13.33 -15.24 0.23
CA GLY A 52 13.45 -15.43 -1.22
C GLY A 52 13.93 -14.16 -1.93
N GLU A 53 13.68 -14.09 -3.24
CA GLU A 53 14.03 -12.91 -4.05
C GLU A 53 13.35 -11.63 -3.51
N PRO A 54 14.08 -10.50 -3.41
CA PRO A 54 13.57 -9.31 -2.76
C PRO A 54 12.58 -8.53 -3.63
N LEU A 55 11.48 -8.09 -3.01
CA LEU A 55 10.42 -7.28 -3.60
C LEU A 55 10.16 -6.06 -2.74
N LEU A 56 10.41 -4.86 -3.27
CA LEU A 56 10.07 -3.58 -2.64
C LEU A 56 8.62 -3.21 -2.95
N LEU A 57 7.83 -2.94 -1.92
CA LEU A 57 6.45 -2.47 -2.04
C LEU A 57 6.36 -0.96 -1.76
N LEU A 58 5.80 -0.23 -2.72
CA LEU A 58 5.57 1.22 -2.64
C LEU A 58 4.07 1.51 -2.64
N HIS A 59 3.55 1.99 -1.53
CA HIS A 59 2.13 2.32 -1.41
C HIS A 59 1.79 3.62 -2.16
N GLY A 60 0.51 3.86 -2.40
CA GLY A 60 0.04 5.07 -3.08
C GLY A 60 -0.05 6.28 -2.18
N GLY A 61 -0.23 7.46 -2.79
CA GLY A 61 -0.45 8.71 -2.07
C GLY A 61 -1.61 8.62 -1.07
N LEU A 62 -1.44 9.29 0.08
CA LEU A 62 -2.35 9.27 1.23
C LEU A 62 -2.54 7.89 1.89
N GLY A 63 -1.73 6.90 1.49
CA GLY A 63 -1.77 5.53 2.01
C GLY A 63 -0.69 5.19 3.03
N SER A 64 -0.46 3.88 3.20
CA SER A 64 0.66 3.29 3.94
C SER A 64 0.90 1.88 3.43
N THR A 65 1.92 1.20 3.96
CA THR A 65 2.18 -0.23 3.70
C THR A 65 0.98 -1.14 4.00
N ASP A 66 0.03 -0.71 4.84
CA ASP A 66 -1.16 -1.49 5.19
C ASP A 66 -2.10 -1.73 3.99
N MET A 67 -1.98 -0.94 2.91
CA MET A 67 -2.71 -1.15 1.65
C MET A 67 -2.45 -2.54 1.05
N PHE A 68 -1.28 -3.12 1.31
CA PHE A 68 -0.91 -4.43 0.79
C PHE A 68 -1.33 -5.58 1.69
N ALA A 69 -1.96 -5.35 2.84
CA ALA A 69 -2.33 -6.40 3.79
C ALA A 69 -3.08 -7.60 3.18
N PRO A 70 -4.02 -7.44 2.22
CA PRO A 70 -4.72 -8.58 1.61
C PRO A 70 -3.81 -9.48 0.75
N VAL A 71 -2.76 -8.91 0.13
CA VAL A 71 -1.86 -9.61 -0.81
C VAL A 71 -0.51 -9.99 -0.19
N LEU A 72 -0.13 -9.34 0.91
CA LEU A 72 1.13 -9.56 1.61
C LEU A 72 1.39 -11.04 1.95
N PRO A 73 0.42 -11.85 2.44
CA PRO A 73 0.66 -13.26 2.71
C PRO A 73 1.01 -14.07 1.46
N GLN A 74 0.56 -13.65 0.28
CA GLN A 74 0.83 -14.35 -0.98
C GLN A 74 2.24 -14.04 -1.47
N PHE A 75 2.68 -12.78 -1.38
CA PHE A 75 4.07 -12.41 -1.71
C PHE A 75 5.07 -12.99 -0.72
N ALA A 76 4.82 -12.83 0.59
CA ALA A 76 5.74 -13.28 1.64
C ALA A 76 5.92 -14.81 1.68
N ALA A 77 5.05 -15.58 1.05
CA ALA A 77 5.21 -17.03 0.91
C ALA A 77 6.40 -17.43 0.01
N HIS A 78 6.84 -16.53 -0.89
CA HIS A 78 7.83 -16.84 -1.92
C HIS A 78 8.90 -15.76 -2.13
N ARG A 79 8.73 -14.59 -1.52
CA ARG A 79 9.60 -13.41 -1.69
C ARG A 79 10.03 -12.87 -0.34
N THR A 80 11.17 -12.19 -0.33
CA THR A 80 11.52 -11.28 0.76
C THR A 80 10.85 -9.93 0.49
N VAL A 81 9.72 -9.69 1.12
CA VAL A 81 8.95 -8.47 0.90
C VAL A 81 9.49 -7.35 1.80
N ILE A 82 9.94 -6.26 1.18
CA ILE A 82 10.40 -5.04 1.85
C ILE A 82 9.29 -4.00 1.68
N ALA A 83 8.55 -3.72 2.74
CA ALA A 83 7.48 -2.72 2.74
C ALA A 83 8.00 -1.46 3.43
N VAL A 84 7.87 -0.29 2.78
CA VAL A 84 8.34 0.99 3.29
C VAL A 84 7.18 1.99 3.32
N ASP A 85 6.99 2.66 4.46
CA ASP A 85 6.07 3.80 4.53
C ASP A 85 6.81 5.04 3.99
N LEU A 86 6.27 5.65 2.94
CA LEU A 86 6.87 6.78 2.23
C LEU A 86 6.88 8.07 3.08
N GLN A 87 7.64 9.08 2.66
CA GLN A 87 7.74 10.35 3.39
C GLN A 87 6.35 10.92 3.70
N GLY A 88 6.08 11.25 4.96
CA GLY A 88 4.79 11.81 5.39
C GLY A 88 3.63 10.82 5.51
N HIS A 89 3.88 9.52 5.36
CA HIS A 89 2.86 8.49 5.36
C HIS A 89 3.11 7.43 6.43
N GLY A 90 2.02 6.79 6.88
CA GLY A 90 2.07 5.70 7.85
C GLY A 90 2.89 6.07 9.11
N ARG A 91 4.00 5.35 9.31
CA ARG A 91 4.90 5.51 10.46
C ARG A 91 6.13 6.36 10.15
N THR A 92 6.25 6.88 8.92
CA THR A 92 7.31 7.79 8.51
C THR A 92 6.81 9.23 8.59
N ALA A 93 7.49 10.06 9.38
CA ALA A 93 7.12 11.47 9.52
C ALA A 93 7.28 12.23 8.19
N LEU A 94 6.53 13.33 8.04
CA LEU A 94 6.70 14.25 6.90
C LEU A 94 8.08 14.92 6.93
N GLY A 95 8.54 15.28 8.12
CA GLY A 95 9.80 16.00 8.32
C GLY A 95 9.74 17.44 7.79
N GLU A 96 10.90 18.10 7.80
CA GLU A 96 11.08 19.47 7.30
C GLU A 96 11.60 19.51 5.86
N ARG A 97 12.02 18.37 5.31
CA ARG A 97 12.52 18.25 3.95
C ARG A 97 11.38 18.46 2.94
N PRO A 98 11.54 19.28 1.90
CA PRO A 98 10.54 19.43 0.84
C PRO A 98 10.17 18.09 0.21
N PHE A 99 8.92 17.99 -0.25
CA PHE A 99 8.44 16.79 -0.95
C PHE A 99 8.98 16.76 -2.38
N SER A 100 9.62 15.66 -2.77
CA SER A 100 10.07 15.39 -4.15
C SER A 100 10.00 13.88 -4.41
N VAL A 101 9.42 13.52 -5.56
CA VAL A 101 9.31 12.11 -5.98
C VAL A 101 10.68 11.55 -6.31
N GLU A 102 11.55 12.35 -6.93
CA GLU A 102 12.92 11.98 -7.26
C GLU A 102 13.73 11.68 -6.00
N ALA A 103 13.70 12.58 -5.01
CA ALA A 103 14.40 12.39 -3.75
C ALA A 103 13.90 11.13 -3.02
N MET A 104 12.59 10.89 -3.02
CA MET A 104 12.01 9.69 -2.45
C MET A 104 12.44 8.41 -3.19
N GLY A 105 12.64 8.48 -4.52
CA GLY A 105 13.21 7.39 -5.30
C GLY A 105 14.66 7.07 -4.91
N ASP A 106 15.48 8.10 -4.74
CA ASP A 106 16.86 7.96 -4.25
C ASP A 106 16.89 7.37 -2.82
N ASP A 107 15.95 7.80 -1.96
CA ASP A 107 15.79 7.26 -0.62
C ASP A 107 15.46 5.76 -0.66
N MET A 108 14.57 5.32 -1.57
CA MET A 108 14.25 3.90 -1.72
C MET A 108 15.48 3.08 -2.13
N ALA A 109 16.30 3.59 -3.05
CA ALA A 109 17.55 2.94 -3.44
C ALA A 109 18.54 2.87 -2.25
N ALA A 110 18.62 3.94 -1.45
CA ALA A 110 19.45 3.98 -0.25
C ALA A 110 18.97 2.99 0.83
N ILE A 111 17.65 2.89 1.06
CA ILE A 111 17.04 1.92 1.98
C ILE A 111 17.37 0.49 1.54
N VAL A 112 17.14 0.16 0.28
CA VAL A 112 17.41 -1.18 -0.29
C VAL A 112 18.87 -1.57 -0.04
N LYS A 113 19.80 -0.67 -0.35
CA LYS A 113 21.24 -0.88 -0.12
C LYS A 113 21.58 -1.02 1.37
N ALA A 114 21.03 -0.16 2.22
CA ALA A 114 21.26 -0.19 3.67
C ALA A 114 20.70 -1.45 4.34
N LEU A 115 19.66 -2.06 3.76
CA LEU A 115 19.12 -3.34 4.20
C LEU A 115 19.90 -4.55 3.66
N GLY A 116 20.91 -4.33 2.81
CA GLY A 116 21.85 -5.34 2.33
C GLY A 116 21.46 -5.98 1.00
N TYR A 117 20.66 -5.32 0.17
CA TYR A 117 20.27 -5.81 -1.16
C TYR A 117 20.89 -4.93 -2.24
N ASP A 118 21.45 -5.57 -3.28
CA ASP A 118 22.02 -4.86 -4.44
C ASP A 118 20.98 -4.59 -5.53
N GLN A 119 19.97 -5.46 -5.64
CA GLN A 119 18.88 -5.38 -6.63
C GLN A 119 17.58 -5.90 -6.02
N VAL A 120 16.46 -5.30 -6.41
CA VAL A 120 15.11 -5.71 -6.01
C VAL A 120 14.13 -5.59 -7.18
N ASP A 121 13.10 -6.44 -7.18
CA ASP A 121 11.89 -6.16 -7.94
C ASP A 121 11.10 -5.05 -7.22
N VAL A 122 10.35 -4.23 -7.95
CA VAL A 122 9.52 -3.15 -7.37
C VAL A 122 8.08 -3.32 -7.79
N MET A 123 7.16 -3.24 -6.84
CA MET A 123 5.73 -3.13 -7.09
C MET A 123 5.18 -1.89 -6.38
N GLY A 124 4.70 -0.94 -7.17
CA GLY A 124 4.09 0.30 -6.69
C GLY A 124 2.60 0.37 -7.05
N TYR A 125 1.82 1.03 -6.20
CA TYR A 125 0.42 1.36 -6.50
C TYR A 125 0.21 2.86 -6.48
N SER A 126 0.13 3.50 -7.65
CA SER A 126 0.02 4.96 -7.77
C SER A 126 1.20 5.71 -7.12
N LEU A 127 1.33 7.01 -7.39
CA LEU A 127 2.23 7.91 -6.67
C LEU A 127 1.79 9.36 -6.86
#